data_AF-A0A4D7HB14-F1
#
_entry.id   AF-A0A4D7HB14-F1
#
_cell.length_a   1.000
_cell.length_b   1.000
_cell.length_c   1.000
_cell.angle_alpha   90.00
_cell.angle_beta   90.00
_cell.angle_gamma   90.00
#
_symmetry.space_group_name_H-M   'P 1'
#
loop_
_entity.id
_entity.type
_entity.pdbx_description
1 polymer ?
#
loop_
_entity_poly.entity_id
_entity_poly.type
_entity_poly.pdbx_seq_one_letter_code
_entity_poly.pdbx_strand_id
1 'polypeptide(L)'
;MRYAALVLAFLVFSAGFAPPAAAVVGTDDGQRATLLQAEEPPDTQLVIAIKRNGDAKWSVVTRYPLSGNNSSAAFEQFVSDLRAGEANATLDERTFEQFAALSSEATGREMEIQNVSYRGTVENDTGVLNMTFTWTRFAYQGDQDLRVGDAFETPDGGTWFPRLGANQRLVIEAPEEWNSQDVSFPARTRNGTTVIVDGPREFTDRSGDGSVIDISYDPPGSGRDTGTGDSDELALIAGIGAVLVFAAMLAAVVLRRRQGFEEVDGEVVTVDGPTTSPPRAAGGGASAVDPLSSEEPEEEEEEEENDDDVDLSLLSDGERVEHLLEHNGGRMRQTNIVAETGWSDAKVSQLLSSLADEGRVEKLRLGRENLISLPGENGNGNGNGGSDDTSGDDDTDGDSSDSGDDTDGDG
;
A
#
# COMPACT_ATOMS: atom_id res chain seq x y z
N MET A 1 30.95 -7.88 -22.14
CA MET A 1 30.65 -9.16 -21.46
C MET A 1 29.39 -8.93 -20.63
N ARG A 2 28.19 -8.93 -21.22
CA ARG A 2 27.27 -10.07 -21.38
C ARG A 2 26.97 -10.83 -20.06
N TYR A 3 26.00 -10.26 -19.32
CA TYR A 3 24.86 -10.83 -18.58
C TYR A 3 24.96 -12.20 -17.91
N ALA A 4 24.55 -12.24 -16.63
CA ALA A 4 23.56 -13.22 -16.15
C ALA A 4 22.79 -12.61 -14.97
N ALA A 5 21.60 -12.07 -15.27
CA ALA A 5 20.57 -11.73 -14.30
C ALA A 5 19.93 -13.02 -13.78
N LEU A 6 19.75 -13.12 -12.46
CA LEU A 6 19.04 -14.23 -11.83
C LEU A 6 17.64 -13.72 -11.44
N VAL A 7 16.70 -13.88 -12.37
CA VAL A 7 15.27 -13.67 -12.14
C VAL A 7 14.74 -14.90 -11.41
N LEU A 8 14.42 -14.78 -10.14
CA LEU A 8 13.71 -15.83 -9.39
C LEU A 8 12.20 -15.55 -9.48
N ALA A 9 11.56 -16.10 -10.49
CA ALA A 9 10.10 -16.10 -10.60
C ALA A 9 9.51 -17.15 -9.66
N PHE A 10 8.77 -16.72 -8.64
CA PHE A 10 7.94 -17.60 -7.81
C PHE A 10 6.64 -17.89 -8.56
N LEU A 11 6.58 -19.05 -9.22
CA LEU A 11 5.37 -19.56 -9.87
C LEU A 11 5.07 -20.94 -9.27
N VAL A 12 4.16 -20.99 -8.30
CA VAL A 12 3.61 -22.26 -7.82
C VAL A 12 2.55 -22.70 -8.82
N PHE A 13 2.97 -23.54 -9.78
CA PHE A 13 2.06 -24.29 -10.64
C PHE A 13 1.58 -25.52 -9.88
N SER A 14 0.31 -25.53 -9.49
CA SER A 14 -0.40 -26.75 -9.12
C SER A 14 -0.74 -27.53 -10.38
N ALA A 15 0.03 -28.59 -10.67
CA ALA A 15 -0.36 -29.64 -11.61
C ALA A 15 0.29 -30.97 -11.20
N GLY A 16 -0.54 -31.99 -10.98
CA GLY A 16 -0.13 -33.31 -10.52
C GLY A 16 0.82 -34.01 -11.49
N PHE A 17 1.95 -34.46 -10.96
CA PHE A 17 2.82 -35.43 -11.59
C PHE A 17 3.19 -36.47 -10.53
N ALA A 18 2.76 -37.72 -10.72
CA ALA A 18 3.21 -38.84 -9.90
C ALA A 18 4.61 -39.27 -10.38
N PRO A 19 5.64 -39.36 -9.50
CA PRO A 19 6.92 -39.92 -9.90
C PRO A 19 6.88 -41.46 -9.85
N PRO A 20 7.60 -42.16 -10.74
CA PRO A 20 7.79 -43.60 -10.65
C PRO A 20 8.73 -43.94 -9.48
N ALA A 21 8.42 -45.04 -8.81
CA ALA A 21 9.20 -45.58 -7.71
C ALA A 21 10.64 -45.91 -8.14
N ALA A 22 11.62 -45.35 -7.44
CA ALA A 22 12.99 -45.83 -7.41
C ALA A 22 13.43 -45.90 -5.94
N ALA A 23 13.67 -47.12 -5.47
CA ALA A 23 14.14 -47.41 -4.13
C ALA A 23 15.64 -47.12 -4.00
N VAL A 24 16.02 -46.23 -3.07
CA VAL A 24 17.35 -46.20 -2.44
C VAL A 24 17.17 -45.82 -0.97
N VAL A 25 17.92 -46.55 -0.13
CA VAL A 25 17.92 -46.61 1.33
C VAL A 25 18.25 -45.26 1.99
N GLY A 26 17.42 -44.86 2.96
CA GLY A 26 17.66 -43.74 3.88
C GLY A 26 16.44 -43.52 4.76
N THR A 27 16.40 -44.13 5.95
CA THR A 27 15.24 -44.13 6.85
C THR A 27 15.00 -42.82 7.61
N ASP A 28 15.77 -41.75 7.35
CA ASP A 28 15.67 -40.47 8.08
C ASP A 28 14.74 -39.42 7.42
N ASP A 29 14.54 -39.47 6.10
CA ASP A 29 13.73 -38.46 5.39
C ASP A 29 12.22 -38.70 5.55
N GLY A 30 11.80 -39.95 5.77
CA GLY A 30 10.38 -40.32 5.92
C GLY A 30 9.75 -39.82 7.23
N GLN A 31 10.54 -39.76 8.31
CA GLN A 31 10.08 -39.26 9.62
C GLN A 31 10.11 -37.73 9.68
N ARG A 32 11.05 -37.07 8.97
CA ARG A 32 11.08 -35.61 8.78
C ARG A 32 9.87 -35.09 7.98
N ALA A 33 9.40 -35.87 7.01
CA ALA A 33 8.18 -35.55 6.26
C ALA A 33 6.88 -35.69 7.08
N THR A 34 6.88 -36.45 8.18
CA THR A 34 5.65 -36.79 8.91
C THR A 34 5.17 -35.66 9.84
N LEU A 35 6.06 -34.80 10.36
CA LEU A 35 5.67 -33.58 11.09
C LEU A 35 5.13 -32.47 10.16
N LEU A 36 5.48 -32.54 8.87
CA LEU A 36 5.06 -31.60 7.83
C LEU A 36 3.78 -32.04 7.11
N GLN A 37 3.28 -33.25 7.38
CA GLN A 37 1.93 -33.70 7.04
C GLN A 37 0.98 -33.48 8.22
N ALA A 38 0.99 -32.28 8.81
CA ALA A 38 -0.16 -31.89 9.60
C ALA A 38 -1.37 -31.79 8.65
N GLU A 39 -2.42 -32.58 8.90
CA GLU A 39 -3.67 -32.52 8.12
C GLU A 39 -4.29 -31.11 8.15
N GLU A 40 -3.94 -30.32 9.17
CA GLU A 40 -4.29 -28.90 9.32
C GLU A 40 -3.02 -28.03 9.46
N PRO A 41 -2.98 -26.85 8.83
CA PRO A 41 -1.84 -25.94 8.96
C PRO A 41 -1.72 -25.44 10.42
N PRO A 42 -0.49 -25.35 10.98
CA PRO A 42 -0.30 -25.05 12.39
C PRO A 42 -0.66 -23.60 12.73
N ASP A 43 -1.30 -23.35 13.87
CA ASP A 43 -1.58 -21.99 14.32
C ASP A 43 -0.28 -21.21 14.56
N THR A 44 -0.18 -19.99 14.03
CA THR A 44 1.01 -19.16 14.15
C THR A 44 0.66 -17.78 14.70
N GLN A 45 1.36 -17.36 15.75
CA GLN A 45 1.26 -16.03 16.31
C GLN A 45 2.59 -15.31 16.16
N LEU A 46 2.57 -14.16 15.48
CA LEU A 46 3.71 -13.24 15.37
C LEU A 46 3.51 -12.12 16.39
N VAL A 47 4.43 -12.02 17.35
CA VAL A 47 4.43 -10.96 18.36
C VAL A 47 5.62 -10.05 18.14
N ILE A 48 5.38 -8.76 17.98
CA ILE A 48 6.37 -7.72 17.76
C ILE A 48 6.29 -6.77 18.95
N ALA A 49 7.26 -6.85 19.87
CA ALA A 49 7.35 -5.94 21.01
C ALA A 49 8.39 -4.85 20.73
N ILE A 50 7.91 -3.64 20.48
CA ILE A 50 8.73 -2.49 20.11
C ILE A 50 9.39 -1.91 21.36
N LYS A 51 10.68 -1.59 21.28
CA LYS A 51 11.43 -0.91 22.31
C LYS A 51 11.53 0.59 22.02
N ARG A 52 11.79 1.38 23.07
CA ARG A 52 11.92 2.85 22.97
C ARG A 52 13.04 3.32 22.04
N ASN A 53 14.02 2.49 21.75
CA ASN A 53 15.15 2.79 20.86
C ASN A 53 14.91 2.38 19.40
N GLY A 54 13.69 1.93 19.05
CA GLY A 54 13.34 1.48 17.71
C GLY A 54 13.60 0.00 17.45
N ASP A 55 14.36 -0.71 18.28
CA ASP A 55 14.51 -2.16 18.13
C ASP A 55 13.19 -2.88 18.46
N ALA A 56 12.95 -4.04 17.85
CA ALA A 56 11.82 -4.88 18.17
C ALA A 56 12.26 -6.27 18.65
N LYS A 57 11.67 -6.76 19.74
CA LYS A 57 11.76 -8.16 20.13
C LYS A 57 10.65 -8.92 19.42
N TRP A 58 11.04 -9.86 18.57
CA TRP A 58 10.12 -10.73 17.86
C TRP A 58 9.93 -12.05 18.61
N SER A 59 8.72 -12.59 18.56
CA SER A 59 8.40 -13.95 18.97
C SER A 59 7.44 -14.57 17.95
N VAL A 60 7.90 -15.62 17.27
CA VAL A 60 7.09 -16.41 16.34
C VAL A 60 6.72 -17.69 17.07
N VAL A 61 5.45 -17.79 17.45
CA VAL A 61 4.91 -18.92 18.21
C VAL A 61 4.06 -19.77 17.27
N THR A 62 4.54 -20.97 16.94
CA THR A 62 3.84 -21.92 16.08
C THR A 62 3.39 -23.13 16.89
N ARG A 63 2.11 -23.49 16.79
CA ARG A 63 1.47 -24.60 17.50
C ARG A 63 1.14 -25.71 16.51
N TYR A 64 1.81 -26.83 16.68
CA TYR A 64 1.64 -28.02 15.85
C TYR A 64 0.72 -29.01 16.57
N PRO A 65 -0.43 -29.39 15.99
CA PRO A 65 -1.18 -30.53 16.49
C PRO A 65 -0.35 -31.80 16.30
N LEU A 66 -0.09 -32.53 17.39
CA LEU A 66 0.72 -33.73 17.40
C LEU A 66 -0.18 -34.97 17.37
N SER A 67 -0.69 -35.31 16.19
CA SER A 67 -1.49 -36.53 16.02
C SER A 67 -0.57 -37.75 15.84
N GLY A 68 -0.74 -38.80 16.66
CA GLY A 68 -0.09 -40.10 16.48
C GLY A 68 0.99 -40.48 17.51
N ASN A 69 1.39 -41.75 17.48
CA ASN A 69 2.10 -42.40 18.59
C ASN A 69 3.60 -42.04 18.74
N ASN A 70 4.14 -41.11 17.95
CA ASN A 70 5.54 -40.66 18.05
C ASN A 70 5.74 -39.16 17.76
N SER A 71 4.65 -38.40 17.66
CA SER A 71 4.69 -37.03 17.16
C SER A 71 5.37 -36.07 18.15
N SER A 72 5.31 -36.38 19.46
CA SER A 72 6.01 -35.62 20.50
C SER A 72 7.52 -35.76 20.43
N ALA A 73 8.05 -36.99 20.37
CA ALA A 73 9.50 -37.21 20.27
C ALA A 73 10.08 -36.66 18.96
N ALA A 74 9.33 -36.81 17.86
CA ALA A 74 9.71 -36.21 16.58
C ALA A 74 9.78 -34.67 16.68
N PHE A 75 8.78 -34.04 17.31
CA PHE A 75 8.78 -32.59 17.51
C PHE A 75 9.97 -32.14 18.37
N GLU A 76 10.25 -32.82 19.49
CA GLU A 76 11.40 -32.50 20.33
C GLU A 76 12.73 -32.61 19.58
N GLN A 77 12.88 -33.65 18.74
CA GLN A 77 14.03 -33.81 17.86
C GLN A 77 14.14 -32.66 16.86
N PHE A 78 13.03 -32.30 16.19
CA PHE A 78 13.01 -31.18 15.25
C PHE A 78 13.47 -29.86 15.89
N VAL A 79 13.01 -29.56 17.11
CA VAL A 79 13.47 -28.37 17.84
C VAL A 79 14.94 -28.46 18.24
N SER A 80 15.44 -29.66 18.54
CA SER A 80 16.88 -29.88 18.79
C SER A 80 17.70 -29.60 17.53
N ASP A 81 17.29 -30.14 16.38
CA ASP A 81 17.95 -29.95 15.09
C ASP A 81 17.96 -28.46 14.69
N LEU A 82 16.84 -27.73 14.90
CA LEU A 82 16.77 -26.28 14.69
C LEU A 82 17.81 -25.53 15.53
N ARG A 83 17.95 -25.89 16.81
CA ARG A 83 18.94 -25.26 17.71
C ARG A 83 20.38 -25.57 17.30
N ALA A 84 20.61 -26.73 16.70
CA ALA A 84 21.91 -27.13 16.18
C ALA A 84 22.22 -26.52 14.79
N GLY A 85 21.24 -25.86 14.14
CA GLY A 85 21.34 -25.40 12.77
C GLY A 85 21.30 -26.52 11.72
N GLU A 86 20.81 -27.70 12.11
CA GLU A 86 20.74 -28.92 11.29
C GLU A 86 19.37 -29.11 10.61
N ALA A 87 18.40 -28.25 10.92
CA ALA A 87 17.08 -28.19 10.31
C ALA A 87 16.68 -26.74 10.02
N ASN A 88 15.67 -26.56 9.16
CA ASN A 88 15.07 -25.26 8.84
C ASN A 88 13.56 -25.34 9.08
N ALA A 89 12.98 -24.22 9.50
CA ALA A 89 11.52 -24.04 9.61
C ALA A 89 11.04 -23.11 8.48
N THR A 90 9.74 -23.10 8.21
CA THR A 90 9.14 -22.19 7.20
C THR A 90 9.37 -20.72 7.53
N LEU A 91 9.37 -20.38 8.83
CA LEU A 91 9.72 -19.06 9.35
C LEU A 91 10.92 -19.26 10.28
N ASP A 92 12.12 -19.23 9.70
CA ASP A 92 13.40 -19.40 10.40
C ASP A 92 14.25 -18.11 10.37
N GLU A 93 15.42 -18.17 10.99
CA GLU A 93 16.38 -17.06 11.03
C GLU A 93 16.68 -16.50 9.64
N ARG A 94 17.03 -17.37 8.69
CA ARG A 94 17.41 -16.97 7.33
C ARG A 94 16.30 -16.25 6.59
N THR A 95 15.06 -16.63 6.85
CA THR A 95 13.88 -15.97 6.28
C THR A 95 13.77 -14.53 6.78
N PHE A 96 13.92 -14.32 8.10
CA PHE A 96 13.87 -12.97 8.68
C PHE A 96 15.12 -12.13 8.36
N GLU A 97 16.29 -12.74 8.20
CA GLU A 97 17.50 -12.05 7.72
C GLU A 97 17.30 -11.49 6.31
N GLN A 98 16.66 -12.26 5.43
CA GLN A 98 16.31 -11.79 4.08
C GLN A 98 15.31 -10.63 4.12
N PHE A 99 14.29 -10.69 4.99
CA PHE A 99 13.36 -9.58 5.16
C PHE A 99 14.04 -8.32 5.71
N ALA A 100 14.92 -8.47 6.70
CA ALA A 100 15.71 -7.36 7.22
C ALA A 100 16.61 -6.74 6.14
N ALA A 101 17.23 -7.56 5.28
CA ALA A 101 18.03 -7.07 4.17
C ALA A 101 17.21 -6.29 3.15
N LEU A 102 16.04 -6.81 2.75
CA LEU A 102 15.13 -6.13 1.82
C LEU A 102 14.68 -4.77 2.36
N SER A 103 14.26 -4.71 3.63
CA SER A 103 13.83 -3.46 4.25
C SER A 103 15.00 -2.51 4.51
N SER A 104 16.21 -3.02 4.74
CA SER A 104 17.41 -2.18 4.84
C SER A 104 17.73 -1.48 3.52
N GLU A 105 17.63 -2.21 2.41
CA GLU A 105 17.84 -1.66 1.08
C GLU A 105 16.75 -0.64 0.71
N ALA A 106 15.47 -0.96 0.99
CA ALA A 106 14.35 -0.08 0.69
C ALA A 106 14.43 1.26 1.44
N THR A 107 14.87 1.25 2.70
CA THR A 107 14.85 2.43 3.58
C THR A 107 16.20 3.14 3.70
N GLY A 108 17.29 2.51 3.25
CA GLY A 108 18.66 2.95 3.52
C GLY A 108 19.07 2.85 5.00
N ARG A 109 18.25 2.21 5.85
CA ARG A 109 18.53 1.99 7.27
C ARG A 109 19.02 0.57 7.49
N GLU A 110 20.26 0.39 7.90
CA GLU A 110 20.81 -0.94 8.21
C GLU A 110 20.02 -1.59 9.36
N MET A 111 19.34 -2.69 9.07
CA MET A 111 18.60 -3.51 10.03
C MET A 111 19.22 -4.91 10.09
N GLU A 112 19.24 -5.50 11.28
CA GLU A 112 19.84 -6.81 11.51
C GLU A 112 18.97 -7.68 12.41
N ILE A 113 19.03 -8.99 12.19
CA ILE A 113 18.49 -10.00 13.08
C ILE A 113 19.58 -10.46 14.04
N GLN A 114 19.31 -10.41 15.35
CA GLN A 114 20.27 -10.76 16.38
C GLN A 114 19.64 -11.62 17.48
N ASN A 115 20.48 -12.38 18.18
CA ASN A 115 20.10 -13.17 19.36
C ASN A 115 18.94 -14.15 19.08
N VAL A 116 18.99 -14.86 17.95
CA VAL A 116 17.98 -15.87 17.62
C VAL A 116 18.04 -17.03 18.61
N SER A 117 16.88 -17.46 19.08
CA SER A 117 16.76 -18.64 19.93
C SER A 117 15.48 -19.41 19.65
N TYR A 118 15.57 -20.73 19.73
CA TYR A 118 14.44 -21.65 19.55
C TYR A 118 14.13 -22.37 20.85
N ARG A 119 12.86 -22.36 21.25
CA ARG A 119 12.35 -23.16 22.37
C ARG A 119 11.15 -23.98 21.92
N GLY A 120 11.12 -25.24 22.33
CA GLY A 120 10.02 -26.16 22.08
C GLY A 120 9.47 -26.69 23.39
N THR A 121 8.15 -26.74 23.50
CA THR A 121 7.45 -27.45 24.58
C THR A 121 6.35 -28.31 23.99
N VAL A 122 5.99 -29.40 24.66
CA VAL A 122 4.85 -30.23 24.29
C VAL A 122 3.84 -30.19 25.43
N GLU A 123 2.62 -29.77 25.13
CA GLU A 123 1.52 -29.70 26.11
C GLU A 123 0.22 -30.16 25.44
N ASN A 124 -0.51 -31.09 26.06
CA ASN A 124 -1.81 -31.60 25.57
C ASN A 124 -1.80 -31.97 24.08
N ASP A 125 -0.88 -32.85 23.67
CA ASP A 125 -0.70 -33.27 22.26
C ASP A 125 -0.48 -32.10 21.28
N THR A 126 0.04 -30.97 21.77
CA THR A 126 0.39 -29.80 20.96
C THR A 126 1.86 -29.43 21.18
N GLY A 127 2.64 -29.42 20.09
CA GLY A 127 4.01 -28.93 20.09
C GLY A 127 4.02 -27.42 19.89
N VAL A 128 4.59 -26.67 20.82
CA VAL A 128 4.71 -25.22 20.74
C VAL A 128 6.16 -24.85 20.45
N LEU A 129 6.42 -24.39 19.24
CA LEU A 129 7.70 -23.82 18.84
C LEU A 129 7.65 -22.31 19.05
N ASN A 130 8.59 -21.77 19.81
CA ASN A 130 8.78 -20.33 19.98
C ASN A 130 10.17 -19.95 19.49
N MET A 131 10.22 -19.25 18.36
CA MET A 131 11.43 -18.60 17.85
C MET A 131 11.43 -17.14 18.32
N THR A 132 12.48 -16.71 19.01
CA THR A 132 12.62 -15.33 19.46
C THR A 132 13.90 -14.72 18.94
N PHE A 133 13.88 -13.45 18.56
CA PHE A 133 15.05 -12.70 18.12
C PHE A 133 14.85 -11.19 18.35
N THR A 134 15.91 -10.41 18.16
CA THR A 134 15.84 -8.94 18.12
C THR A 134 16.05 -8.49 16.67
N TRP A 135 15.11 -7.71 16.16
CA TRP A 135 15.27 -6.97 14.90
C TRP A 135 15.71 -5.55 15.26
N THR A 136 16.93 -5.18 14.86
CA THR A 136 17.50 -3.87 15.20
C THR A 136 16.95 -2.77 14.31
N ARG A 137 16.77 -1.56 14.86
CA ARG A 137 16.25 -0.39 14.12
C ARG A 137 14.96 -0.68 13.34
N PHE A 138 14.09 -1.50 13.92
CA PHE A 138 12.85 -1.96 13.31
C PHE A 138 11.86 -0.80 13.12
N ALA A 139 11.53 -0.08 14.20
CA ALA A 139 10.72 1.12 14.12
C ALA A 139 11.60 2.33 13.80
N TYR A 140 11.12 3.20 12.91
CA TYR A 140 11.72 4.51 12.70
C TYR A 140 11.51 5.37 13.94
N GLN A 141 12.60 5.92 14.46
CA GLN A 141 12.59 6.83 15.60
C GLN A 141 12.64 8.28 15.10
N GLY A 142 11.51 8.97 15.19
CA GLY A 142 11.45 10.42 15.01
C GLY A 142 11.83 11.18 16.27
N ASP A 143 11.74 12.51 16.22
CA ASP A 143 12.05 13.37 17.36
C ASP A 143 11.07 13.17 18.54
N GLN A 144 9.82 12.83 18.24
CA GLN A 144 8.75 12.68 19.25
C GLN A 144 7.83 11.49 19.00
N ASP A 145 8.06 10.67 17.98
CA ASP A 145 7.21 9.53 17.61
C ASP A 145 8.05 8.29 17.23
N LEU A 146 7.43 7.12 17.35
CA LEU A 146 7.94 5.87 16.80
C LEU A 146 6.98 5.43 15.70
N ARG A 147 7.52 5.16 14.51
CA ARG A 147 6.74 4.68 13.37
C ARG A 147 7.13 3.27 13.00
N VAL A 148 6.13 2.42 12.78
CA VAL A 148 6.30 1.05 12.31
C VAL A 148 5.61 0.94 10.96
N GLY A 149 6.39 0.63 9.94
CA GLY A 149 5.84 0.32 8.62
C GLY A 149 6.91 0.07 7.58
N ASP A 150 7.92 0.93 7.57
CA ASP A 150 9.07 0.86 6.68
C ASP A 150 9.90 -0.44 6.81
N ALA A 151 9.94 -1.06 7.99
CA ALA A 151 10.52 -2.39 8.18
C ALA A 151 9.75 -3.54 7.51
N PHE A 152 8.59 -3.26 6.91
CA PHE A 152 7.85 -4.19 6.07
C PHE A 152 8.04 -3.92 4.58
N GLU A 153 8.68 -2.82 4.19
CA GLU A 153 8.84 -2.40 2.80
C GLU A 153 9.92 -3.22 2.09
N THR A 154 9.76 -3.33 0.78
CA THR A 154 10.72 -3.95 -0.15
C THR A 154 11.17 -2.93 -1.20
N PRO A 155 12.36 -3.08 -1.83
CA PRO A 155 12.92 -2.08 -2.75
C PRO A 155 12.06 -1.76 -3.98
N ASP A 156 11.14 -2.65 -4.35
CA ASP A 156 10.18 -2.47 -5.44
C ASP A 156 8.92 -1.67 -5.02
N GLY A 157 8.90 -1.11 -3.80
CA GLY A 157 7.76 -0.37 -3.25
C GLY A 157 6.63 -1.27 -2.75
N GLY A 158 6.87 -2.58 -2.67
CA GLY A 158 5.95 -3.56 -2.10
C GLY A 158 6.17 -3.82 -0.61
N THR A 159 5.68 -4.97 -0.16
CA THR A 159 5.96 -5.48 1.19
C THR A 159 6.25 -6.97 1.15
N TRP A 160 7.16 -7.43 2.01
CA TRP A 160 7.41 -8.85 2.24
C TRP A 160 6.33 -9.52 3.11
N PHE A 161 5.42 -8.74 3.72
CA PHE A 161 4.33 -9.21 4.56
C PHE A 161 2.94 -8.74 4.07
N PRO A 162 2.53 -9.07 2.83
CA PRO A 162 1.31 -8.52 2.23
C PRO A 162 0.02 -9.08 2.83
N ARG A 163 0.10 -10.26 3.47
CA ARG A 163 -1.09 -10.96 3.98
C ARG A 163 -0.79 -11.78 5.23
N LEU A 164 -1.84 -11.99 6.00
CA LEU A 164 -1.91 -12.85 7.17
C LEU A 164 -2.86 -14.04 6.86
N GLY A 165 -2.38 -15.27 7.00
CA GLY A 165 -3.16 -16.50 6.76
C GLY A 165 -4.27 -16.74 7.79
N ALA A 166 -5.20 -17.64 7.49
CA ALA A 166 -6.39 -17.89 8.33
C ALA A 166 -6.07 -18.40 9.75
N ASN A 167 -4.96 -19.11 9.89
CA ASN A 167 -4.40 -19.66 11.12
C ASN A 167 -3.29 -18.75 11.70
N GLN A 168 -3.25 -17.48 11.31
CA GLN A 168 -2.21 -16.55 11.72
C GLN A 168 -2.77 -15.33 12.47
N ARG A 169 -2.03 -14.89 13.48
CA ARG A 169 -2.31 -13.68 14.25
C ARG A 169 -1.05 -12.82 14.33
N LEU A 170 -1.19 -11.53 14.04
CA LEU A 170 -0.18 -10.52 14.29
C LEU A 170 -0.55 -9.72 15.54
N VAL A 171 0.41 -9.56 16.45
CA VAL A 171 0.30 -8.73 17.65
C VAL A 171 1.49 -7.77 17.67
N ILE A 172 1.20 -6.47 17.73
CA ILE A 172 2.22 -5.43 17.81
C ILE A 172 2.02 -4.69 19.13
N GLU A 173 3.04 -4.74 19.98
CA GLU A 173 3.05 -4.14 21.30
C GLU A 173 3.93 -2.89 21.27
N ALA A 174 3.34 -1.74 21.63
CA ALA A 174 4.06 -0.50 21.83
C ALA A 174 5.02 -0.62 23.03
N PRO A 175 6.05 0.25 23.12
CA PRO A 175 6.82 0.40 24.33
C PRO A 175 5.93 0.73 25.54
N GLU A 176 6.36 0.36 26.74
CA GLU A 176 5.61 0.69 27.97
C GLU A 176 5.35 2.21 28.05
N GLU A 177 4.10 2.53 28.38
CA GLU A 177 3.55 3.90 28.53
C GLU A 177 3.31 4.65 27.21
N TRP A 178 3.56 4.05 26.04
CA TRP A 178 3.27 4.65 24.73
C TRP A 178 1.91 4.19 24.21
N ASN A 179 1.22 5.05 23.46
CA ASN A 179 -0.09 4.72 22.88
C ASN A 179 -0.01 4.75 21.34
N SER A 180 -0.73 3.81 20.70
CA SER A 180 -0.95 3.82 19.24
C SER A 180 -1.93 4.94 18.90
N GLN A 181 -1.53 5.86 18.03
CA GLN A 181 -2.35 6.98 17.56
C GLN A 181 -3.08 6.60 16.27
N ASP A 182 -2.29 6.23 15.26
CA ASP A 182 -2.76 5.93 13.91
C ASP A 182 -2.40 4.49 13.55
N VAL A 183 -3.40 3.72 13.12
CA VAL A 183 -3.22 2.39 12.54
C VAL A 183 -3.85 2.40 11.15
N SER A 184 -3.04 2.29 10.10
CA SER A 184 -3.46 2.48 8.71
C SER A 184 -4.41 1.41 8.16
N PHE A 185 -4.57 0.29 8.87
CA PHE A 185 -5.41 -0.84 8.49
C PHE A 185 -6.42 -1.19 9.59
N PRO A 186 -7.54 -1.89 9.28
CA PRO A 186 -8.51 -2.23 10.31
C PRO A 186 -7.91 -3.23 11.32
N ALA A 187 -7.77 -2.84 12.58
CA ALA A 187 -7.21 -3.68 13.62
C ALA A 187 -7.98 -3.56 14.93
N ARG A 188 -7.83 -4.54 15.82
CA ARG A 188 -8.31 -4.39 17.20
C ARG A 188 -7.20 -3.82 18.07
N THR A 189 -7.49 -2.76 18.81
CA THR A 189 -6.56 -2.21 19.79
C THR A 189 -6.97 -2.60 21.19
N ARG A 190 -6.01 -3.09 21.99
CA ARG A 190 -6.20 -3.39 23.41
C ARG A 190 -5.42 -2.39 24.26
N ASN A 191 -6.10 -1.76 25.22
CA ASN A 191 -5.54 -0.78 26.15
C ASN A 191 -4.82 0.41 25.49
N GLY A 192 -5.06 0.69 24.20
CA GLY A 192 -4.39 1.75 23.45
C GLY A 192 -2.93 1.47 23.07
N THR A 193 -2.36 0.32 23.47
CA THR A 193 -0.92 0.04 23.32
C THR A 193 -0.63 -1.22 22.50
N THR A 194 -1.61 -2.11 22.36
CA THR A 194 -1.44 -3.37 21.62
C THR A 194 -2.37 -3.42 20.42
N VAL A 195 -1.81 -3.53 19.23
CA VAL A 195 -2.54 -3.73 17.97
C VAL A 195 -2.60 -5.23 17.68
N ILE A 196 -3.80 -5.75 17.41
CA ILE A 196 -4.07 -7.17 17.19
C ILE A 196 -4.81 -7.35 15.87
N VAL A 197 -4.29 -8.22 15.03
CA VAL A 197 -4.84 -8.58 13.72
C VAL A 197 -4.96 -10.09 13.64
N ASP A 198 -6.17 -10.58 13.35
CA ASP A 198 -6.39 -11.97 12.97
C ASP A 198 -6.50 -12.08 11.45
N GLY A 199 -5.94 -13.16 10.90
CA GLY A 199 -6.21 -13.55 9.53
C GLY A 199 -7.53 -14.33 9.37
N PRO A 200 -7.90 -14.69 8.12
CA PRO A 200 -7.20 -14.33 6.91
C PRO A 200 -7.39 -12.84 6.58
N ARG A 201 -6.33 -12.16 6.20
CA ARG A 201 -6.38 -10.72 5.92
C ARG A 201 -5.27 -10.31 4.96
N GLU A 202 -5.60 -9.46 4.02
CA GLU A 202 -4.60 -8.69 3.27
C GLU A 202 -4.38 -7.38 4.01
N PHE A 203 -3.12 -6.97 4.18
CA PHE A 203 -2.83 -5.64 4.65
C PHE A 203 -3.13 -4.71 3.47
N THR A 204 -4.13 -3.85 3.65
CA THR A 204 -4.47 -2.76 2.75
C THR A 204 -4.74 -1.53 3.57
N ASP A 205 -4.52 -0.35 3.00
CA ASP A 205 -4.83 0.90 3.69
C ASP A 205 -6.35 1.06 3.91
N ARG A 206 -6.78 2.14 4.59
CA ARG A 206 -8.22 2.41 4.80
C ARG A 206 -9.00 2.68 3.51
N SER A 207 -8.31 3.00 2.41
CA SER A 207 -8.91 3.18 1.08
C SER A 207 -9.05 1.85 0.31
N GLY A 208 -8.45 0.78 0.82
CA GLY A 208 -8.40 -0.54 0.20
C GLY A 208 -7.32 -0.64 -0.89
N ASP A 209 -6.35 0.27 -0.91
CA ASP A 209 -5.25 0.31 -1.88
C ASP A 209 -3.91 -0.03 -1.25
N GLY A 210 -3.05 -0.71 -2.00
CA GLY A 210 -1.69 -1.09 -1.60
C GLY A 210 -1.63 -2.06 -0.43
N SER A 211 -0.41 -2.44 -0.01
CA SER A 211 -0.19 -3.22 1.21
C SER A 211 0.69 -2.46 2.18
N VAL A 212 0.05 -1.75 3.11
CA VAL A 212 0.73 -0.83 4.02
C VAL A 212 0.41 -1.22 5.46
N ILE A 213 1.43 -1.63 6.19
CA ILE A 213 1.44 -1.57 7.65
C ILE A 213 2.05 -0.22 7.97
N ASP A 214 1.28 0.70 8.57
CA ASP A 214 1.80 1.96 9.08
C ASP A 214 1.12 2.25 10.44
N ILE A 215 1.95 2.34 11.47
CA ILE A 215 1.52 2.57 12.85
C ILE A 215 2.39 3.63 13.50
N SER A 216 1.77 4.68 14.00
CA SER A 216 2.45 5.74 14.76
C SER A 216 2.17 5.61 16.25
N TYR A 217 3.22 5.69 17.05
CA TYR A 217 3.18 5.65 18.51
C TYR A 217 3.76 6.93 19.10
N ASP A 218 3.08 7.46 20.11
CA ASP A 218 3.54 8.64 20.84
C ASP A 218 3.99 8.28 22.27
N PRO A 219 4.98 9.01 22.82
CA PRO A 219 5.42 8.86 24.20
C PRO A 219 4.33 9.29 25.20
N PRO A 220 4.40 8.79 26.44
CA PRO A 220 3.47 9.20 27.50
C PRO A 220 3.51 10.71 27.70
N GLY A 221 2.32 11.31 27.84
CA GLY A 221 2.19 12.74 28.11
C GLY A 221 2.37 13.65 26.88
N SER A 222 2.46 13.09 25.67
CA SER A 222 2.50 13.84 24.40
C SER A 222 1.25 14.69 24.14
N GLY A 223 0.15 14.51 24.89
CA GLY A 223 -0.96 15.46 24.97
C GLY A 223 -1.63 15.81 23.65
N ARG A 224 -1.45 15.01 22.60
CA ARG A 224 -2.29 15.08 21.39
C ARG A 224 -3.48 14.18 21.65
N ASP A 225 -4.57 14.80 22.09
CA ASP A 225 -5.86 14.15 22.27
C ASP A 225 -6.15 13.26 21.05
N THR A 226 -6.21 11.95 21.28
CA THR A 226 -6.82 11.00 20.35
C THR A 226 -8.26 11.43 20.20
N GLY A 227 -8.52 12.23 19.18
CA GLY A 227 -9.85 12.70 18.78
C GLY A 227 -10.72 11.53 18.36
N THR A 228 -11.16 10.73 19.32
CA THR A 228 -12.45 10.06 19.23
C THR A 228 -13.48 11.16 19.46
N GLY A 229 -14.20 11.49 18.39
CA GLY A 229 -15.01 12.70 18.26
C GLY A 229 -15.80 13.06 19.50
N ASP A 230 -15.46 14.23 20.06
CA ASP A 230 -16.39 15.06 20.82
C ASP A 230 -16.15 16.54 20.44
N SER A 231 -16.11 16.80 19.14
CA SER A 231 -16.10 18.16 18.58
C SER A 231 -17.51 18.77 18.48
N ASP A 232 -18.55 18.08 18.97
CA ASP A 232 -19.93 18.56 18.94
C ASP A 232 -20.38 19.27 20.24
N GLU A 233 -19.65 19.16 21.37
CA GLU A 233 -20.09 19.83 22.62
C GLU A 233 -19.65 21.31 22.71
N LEU A 234 -18.53 21.71 22.10
CA LEU A 234 -18.12 23.12 22.05
C LEU A 234 -18.89 23.95 21.01
N ALA A 235 -19.42 23.31 19.96
CA ALA A 235 -20.33 23.97 19.02
C ALA A 235 -21.71 24.27 19.67
N LEU A 236 -22.16 23.43 20.60
CA LEU A 236 -23.43 23.65 21.31
C LEU A 236 -23.32 24.80 22.34
N ILE A 237 -22.18 24.93 23.04
CA ILE A 237 -21.97 26.02 24.02
C ILE A 237 -21.71 27.36 23.32
N ALA A 238 -21.03 27.37 22.17
CA ALA A 238 -20.89 28.57 21.35
C ALA A 238 -22.21 29.00 20.67
N GLY A 239 -23.05 28.04 20.27
CA GLY A 239 -24.38 28.29 19.70
C GLY A 239 -25.38 28.89 20.69
N ILE A 240 -25.41 28.38 21.94
CA ILE A 240 -26.32 28.90 22.98
C ILE A 240 -25.88 30.30 23.46
N GLY A 241 -24.56 30.54 23.55
CA GLY A 241 -24.01 31.86 23.89
C GLY A 241 -24.37 32.94 22.87
N ALA A 242 -24.25 32.65 21.57
CA ALA A 242 -24.58 33.59 20.51
C ALA A 242 -26.08 33.94 20.46
N VAL A 243 -26.97 32.97 20.68
CA VAL A 243 -28.43 33.20 20.69
C VAL A 243 -28.86 34.04 21.90
N LEU A 244 -28.27 33.81 23.09
CA LEU A 244 -28.59 34.61 24.27
C LEU A 244 -28.09 36.06 24.17
N VAL A 245 -26.91 36.27 23.59
CA VAL A 245 -26.39 37.63 23.33
C VAL A 245 -27.27 38.33 22.29
N PHE A 246 -27.66 37.64 21.22
CA PHE A 246 -28.52 38.22 20.18
C PHE A 246 -29.93 38.55 20.71
N ALA A 247 -30.51 37.67 21.54
CA ALA A 247 -31.80 37.91 22.20
C ALA A 247 -31.74 39.07 23.20
N ALA A 248 -30.66 39.19 23.97
CA ALA A 248 -30.45 40.30 24.89
C ALA A 248 -30.27 41.64 24.14
N MET A 249 -29.57 41.62 23.00
CA MET A 249 -29.37 42.81 22.16
C MET A 249 -30.67 43.27 21.50
N LEU A 250 -31.50 42.33 21.02
CA LEU A 250 -32.85 42.61 20.51
C LEU A 250 -33.78 43.17 21.60
N ALA A 251 -33.76 42.59 22.80
CA ALA A 251 -34.54 43.08 23.93
C ALA A 251 -34.14 44.51 24.33
N ALA A 252 -32.84 44.83 24.32
CA ALA A 252 -32.34 46.18 24.62
C ALA A 252 -32.78 47.23 23.58
N VAL A 253 -32.81 46.86 22.29
CA VAL A 253 -33.26 47.76 21.21
C VAL A 253 -34.77 48.01 21.29
N VAL A 254 -35.56 46.99 21.59
CA VAL A 254 -37.03 47.13 21.74
C VAL A 254 -37.39 47.95 22.99
N LEU A 255 -36.65 47.77 24.09
CA LEU A 255 -36.85 48.56 25.31
C LEU A 255 -36.45 50.03 25.12
N ARG A 256 -35.35 50.32 24.41
CA ARG A 256 -34.97 51.71 24.06
C ARG A 256 -35.97 52.38 23.13
N ARG A 257 -36.62 51.65 22.23
CA ARG A 257 -37.70 52.18 21.38
C ARG A 257 -39.03 52.40 22.12
N ARG A 258 -39.19 51.87 23.33
CA ARG A 258 -40.39 52.02 24.15
C ARG A 258 -40.29 53.09 25.25
N GLN A 259 -39.13 53.69 25.48
CA GLN A 259 -38.90 54.65 26.58
C GLN A 259 -38.36 56.02 26.13
N GLY A 260 -38.77 56.51 24.95
CA GLY A 260 -38.29 57.80 24.47
C GLY A 260 -39.30 58.55 23.62
N PHE A 261 -40.45 58.90 24.20
CA PHE A 261 -41.33 59.97 23.74
C PHE A 261 -41.86 60.71 24.97
N GLU A 262 -41.50 62.00 25.06
CA GLU A 262 -42.02 63.14 25.85
C GLU A 262 -40.82 63.97 26.34
N GLU A 263 -40.67 65.29 26.21
CA GLU A 263 -41.38 66.40 25.54
C GLU A 263 -40.54 67.66 25.94
N VAL A 264 -40.07 68.47 24.97
CA VAL A 264 -39.87 69.95 25.03
C VAL A 264 -38.71 70.50 25.93
N ASP A 265 -37.96 71.59 25.70
CA ASP A 265 -37.96 72.88 24.95
C ASP A 265 -36.45 73.19 24.70
N GLY A 266 -35.94 73.89 23.67
CA GLY A 266 -36.25 75.22 23.16
C GLY A 266 -34.93 75.96 22.82
N GLU A 267 -35.02 76.97 21.97
CA GLU A 267 -34.02 78.00 21.63
C GLU A 267 -33.05 77.77 20.44
N VAL A 268 -32.93 78.87 19.68
CA VAL A 268 -32.57 79.07 18.26
C VAL A 268 -31.13 79.57 18.11
N VAL A 269 -30.57 79.48 16.89
CA VAL A 269 -29.69 80.46 16.16
C VAL A 269 -28.92 79.67 15.08
N THR A 270 -29.47 79.55 13.84
CA THR A 270 -29.12 80.30 12.60
C THR A 270 -27.62 80.20 12.21
N VAL A 271 -27.20 79.92 10.96
CA VAL A 271 -27.50 80.59 9.68
C VAL A 271 -27.00 79.71 8.49
N ASP A 272 -27.76 79.77 7.39
CA ASP A 272 -27.47 79.52 5.95
C ASP A 272 -26.95 78.17 5.40
N GLY A 273 -27.77 77.58 4.51
CA GLY A 273 -27.32 76.76 3.37
C GLY A 273 -27.05 77.64 2.13
N PRO A 274 -27.25 77.16 0.89
CA PRO A 274 -27.27 75.77 0.41
C PRO A 274 -26.40 75.55 -0.87
N THR A 275 -26.20 74.27 -1.18
CA THR A 275 -26.21 73.57 -2.49
C THR A 275 -25.90 74.34 -3.78
N THR A 276 -25.01 73.78 -4.64
CA THR A 276 -25.29 73.42 -6.06
C THR A 276 -24.00 72.96 -6.78
N SER A 277 -24.05 71.77 -7.39
CA SER A 277 -23.17 71.30 -8.49
C SER A 277 -23.88 71.54 -9.84
N PRO A 278 -23.26 71.36 -11.04
CA PRO A 278 -21.89 71.58 -11.56
C PRO A 278 -21.95 72.54 -12.81
N PRO A 279 -20.96 72.69 -13.73
CA PRO A 279 -20.61 71.69 -14.77
C PRO A 279 -19.15 71.72 -15.34
N ARG A 280 -18.93 70.78 -16.27
CA ARG A 280 -17.78 70.46 -17.15
C ARG A 280 -17.28 71.60 -18.07
N ALA A 281 -15.94 71.73 -18.26
CA ALA A 281 -15.22 71.61 -19.54
C ALA A 281 -13.75 72.13 -19.54
N ALA A 282 -12.86 71.30 -20.10
CA ALA A 282 -11.67 71.59 -20.92
C ALA A 282 -10.43 72.31 -20.32
N GLY A 283 -9.26 71.67 -20.51
CA GLY A 283 -8.00 72.38 -20.79
C GLY A 283 -6.71 71.82 -20.18
N GLY A 284 -6.08 70.84 -20.86
CA GLY A 284 -4.64 70.86 -21.19
C GLY A 284 -3.57 70.50 -20.13
N GLY A 285 -2.82 69.42 -20.41
CA GLY A 285 -1.37 69.53 -20.62
C GLY A 285 -0.43 68.71 -19.73
N ALA A 286 0.42 67.91 -20.42
CA ALA A 286 1.69 67.26 -20.04
C ALA A 286 1.60 65.97 -19.19
N SER A 287 1.80 64.76 -19.75
CA SER A 287 2.98 64.13 -20.40
C SER A 287 4.07 63.65 -19.44
N ALA A 288 4.14 62.33 -19.25
CA ALA A 288 5.38 61.53 -19.29
C ALA A 288 5.01 60.05 -19.54
N VAL A 289 5.49 59.53 -20.66
CA VAL A 289 5.62 58.11 -21.09
C VAL A 289 6.85 57.50 -20.37
N ASP A 290 7.09 56.20 -20.17
CA ASP A 290 7.05 55.02 -21.05
C ASP A 290 7.30 53.73 -20.17
N PRO A 291 7.11 52.48 -20.66
CA PRO A 291 6.88 51.26 -19.86
C PRO A 291 8.08 50.27 -19.75
N LEU A 292 7.77 49.10 -19.18
CA LEU A 292 8.57 47.91 -18.94
C LEU A 292 9.57 47.52 -20.05
N SER A 293 10.75 47.04 -19.64
CA SER A 293 11.43 45.87 -20.21
C SER A 293 12.45 45.34 -19.20
N SER A 294 12.33 44.05 -18.91
CA SER A 294 13.23 43.25 -18.07
C SER A 294 14.13 42.45 -19.00
N GLU A 295 15.44 42.65 -18.86
CA GLU A 295 16.50 41.90 -19.55
C GLU A 295 17.18 40.97 -18.54
N GLU A 296 17.23 39.68 -18.86
CA GLU A 296 18.14 38.67 -18.28
C GLU A 296 19.60 38.98 -18.67
N PRO A 297 20.56 38.33 -17.99
CA PRO A 297 21.44 37.45 -18.78
C PRO A 297 21.84 36.12 -18.09
N GLU A 298 21.75 35.06 -18.91
CA GLU A 298 22.76 34.03 -19.23
C GLU A 298 23.29 33.12 -18.11
N GLU A 299 22.80 31.88 -18.14
CA GLU A 299 23.45 30.66 -17.61
C GLU A 299 24.39 30.07 -18.69
N GLU A 300 25.58 29.62 -18.28
CA GLU A 300 26.51 28.86 -19.11
C GLU A 300 26.11 27.37 -19.06
N GLU A 301 25.75 26.82 -20.22
CA GLU A 301 25.47 25.41 -20.46
C GLU A 301 26.77 24.62 -20.70
N GLU A 302 26.95 23.50 -20.00
CA GLU A 302 27.84 22.42 -20.44
C GLU A 302 26.99 21.36 -21.15
N GLU A 303 27.16 21.30 -22.47
CA GLU A 303 26.48 20.38 -23.41
C GLU A 303 27.00 18.94 -23.25
N GLU A 304 26.08 17.97 -23.04
CA GLU A 304 26.29 16.59 -23.45
C GLU A 304 25.28 16.25 -24.55
N GLU A 305 25.77 16.28 -25.79
CA GLU A 305 25.07 15.86 -27.01
C GLU A 305 24.63 14.38 -26.93
N ASN A 306 23.32 14.13 -26.90
CA ASN A 306 22.74 12.92 -27.46
C ASN A 306 21.86 13.31 -28.65
N ASP A 307 22.30 12.87 -29.81
CA ASP A 307 21.74 13.06 -31.15
C ASP A 307 20.37 12.37 -31.23
N ASP A 308 19.29 13.12 -30.97
CA ASP A 308 17.88 12.91 -31.40
C ASP A 308 16.86 13.77 -30.58
N ASP A 309 17.28 14.84 -29.90
CA ASP A 309 16.34 15.68 -29.13
C ASP A 309 15.56 16.62 -30.06
N VAL A 310 14.48 16.10 -30.64
CA VAL A 310 13.44 16.92 -31.27
C VAL A 310 12.92 17.85 -30.18
N ASP A 311 13.10 19.17 -30.34
CA ASP A 311 12.60 20.15 -29.39
C ASP A 311 11.09 19.96 -29.16
N LEU A 312 10.75 19.28 -28.07
CA LEU A 312 9.39 18.88 -27.69
C LEU A 312 8.49 20.10 -27.44
N SER A 313 9.07 21.31 -27.35
CA SER A 313 8.33 22.57 -27.22
C SER A 313 7.80 23.10 -28.55
N LEU A 314 8.34 22.65 -29.69
CA LEU A 314 7.85 22.99 -31.04
C LEU A 314 6.74 22.06 -31.54
N LEU A 315 6.56 20.91 -30.89
CA LEU A 315 5.51 19.93 -31.19
C LEU A 315 4.18 20.34 -30.56
N SER A 316 3.07 20.03 -31.23
CA SER A 316 1.75 20.20 -30.61
C SER A 316 1.62 19.29 -29.39
N ASP A 317 0.77 19.68 -28.43
CA ASP A 317 0.53 18.90 -27.20
C ASP A 317 0.27 17.41 -27.50
N GLY A 318 -0.43 17.09 -28.61
CA GLY A 318 -0.69 15.71 -29.04
C GLY A 318 0.52 14.98 -29.61
N GLU A 319 1.33 15.66 -30.45
CA GLU A 319 2.56 15.09 -31.02
C GLU A 319 3.63 14.86 -29.95
N ARG A 320 3.68 15.71 -28.92
CA ARG A 320 4.56 15.51 -27.77
C ARG A 320 4.24 14.22 -27.01
N VAL A 321 2.94 13.88 -26.87
CA VAL A 321 2.52 12.63 -26.23
C VAL A 321 2.83 11.42 -27.10
N GLU A 322 2.67 11.52 -28.41
CA GLU A 322 3.02 10.43 -29.33
C GLU A 322 4.52 10.17 -29.36
N HIS A 323 5.34 11.22 -29.47
CA HIS A 323 6.79 11.10 -29.40
C HIS A 323 7.24 10.49 -28.06
N LEU A 324 6.58 10.87 -26.95
CA LEU A 324 6.86 10.31 -25.64
C LEU A 324 6.51 8.81 -25.56
N LEU A 325 5.41 8.39 -26.20
CA LEU A 325 5.03 6.99 -26.30
C LEU A 325 6.01 6.20 -27.17
N GLU A 326 6.42 6.74 -28.33
CA GLU A 326 7.42 6.13 -29.22
C GLU A 326 8.75 5.89 -28.50
N HIS A 327 9.25 6.90 -27.79
CA HIS A 327 10.50 6.81 -27.03
C HIS A 327 10.43 5.78 -25.88
N ASN A 328 9.24 5.51 -25.35
CA ASN A 328 9.02 4.58 -24.25
C ASN A 328 8.53 3.20 -24.69
N GLY A 329 8.81 2.82 -25.94
CA GLY A 329 8.45 1.49 -26.46
C GLY A 329 6.95 1.33 -26.72
N GLY A 330 6.34 2.40 -27.23
CA GLY A 330 4.99 2.43 -27.77
C GLY A 330 3.85 2.50 -26.76
N ARG A 331 4.17 2.39 -25.45
CA ARG A 331 3.17 2.36 -24.38
C ARG A 331 3.69 3.04 -23.13
N MET A 332 2.85 3.82 -22.47
CA MET A 332 3.20 4.51 -21.23
C MET A 332 1.98 4.64 -20.31
N ARG A 333 2.20 4.59 -18.99
CA ARG A 333 1.17 4.88 -17.99
C ARG A 333 0.81 6.36 -18.03
N GLN A 334 -0.48 6.71 -17.91
CA GLN A 334 -0.94 8.10 -17.89
C GLN A 334 -0.21 8.95 -16.84
N THR A 335 0.09 8.39 -15.66
CA THR A 335 0.86 9.05 -14.59
C THR A 335 2.28 9.43 -15.02
N ASN A 336 2.92 8.61 -15.86
CA ASN A 336 4.26 8.90 -16.37
C ASN A 336 4.20 10.02 -17.42
N ILE A 337 3.13 10.08 -18.23
CA ILE A 337 2.89 11.21 -19.15
C ILE A 337 2.73 12.52 -18.37
N VAL A 338 2.00 12.49 -17.23
CA VAL A 338 1.88 13.64 -16.31
C VAL A 338 3.24 14.08 -15.76
N ALA A 339 4.06 13.12 -15.31
CA ALA A 339 5.38 13.40 -14.76
C ALA A 339 6.33 14.01 -15.79
N GLU A 340 6.40 13.44 -17.00
CA GLU A 340 7.34 13.87 -18.03
C GLU A 340 6.95 15.20 -18.70
N THR A 341 5.65 15.44 -18.84
CA THR A 341 5.16 16.68 -19.48
C THR A 341 5.02 17.84 -18.50
N GLY A 342 4.91 17.55 -17.20
CA GLY A 342 4.60 18.51 -16.14
C GLY A 342 3.17 19.05 -16.20
N TRP A 343 2.28 18.45 -17.00
CA TRP A 343 0.90 18.90 -17.17
C TRP A 343 -0.01 18.41 -16.03
N SER A 344 -1.10 19.12 -15.77
CA SER A 344 -2.10 18.65 -14.80
C SER A 344 -2.82 17.39 -15.30
N ASP A 345 -3.23 16.51 -14.38
CA ASP A 345 -3.94 15.27 -14.73
C ASP A 345 -5.21 15.54 -15.54
N ALA A 346 -5.91 16.65 -15.27
CA ALA A 346 -7.06 17.08 -16.06
C ALA A 346 -6.70 17.42 -17.52
N LYS A 347 -5.57 18.12 -17.75
CA LYS A 347 -5.10 18.47 -19.10
C LYS A 347 -4.68 17.21 -19.87
N VAL A 348 -3.94 16.31 -19.20
CA VAL A 348 -3.53 15.03 -19.79
C VAL A 348 -4.74 14.16 -20.11
N SER A 349 -5.71 14.04 -19.20
CA SER A 349 -6.92 13.26 -19.45
C SER A 349 -7.74 13.81 -20.61
N GLN A 350 -7.85 15.14 -20.74
CA GLN A 350 -8.59 15.76 -21.83
C GLN A 350 -7.91 15.53 -23.19
N LEU A 351 -6.58 15.68 -23.23
CA LEU A 351 -5.77 15.47 -24.43
C LEU A 351 -5.77 13.99 -24.87
N LEU A 352 -5.62 13.06 -23.93
CA LEU A 352 -5.68 11.63 -24.21
C LEU A 352 -7.07 11.20 -24.69
N SER A 353 -8.13 11.83 -24.17
CA SER A 353 -9.48 11.64 -24.69
C SER A 353 -9.60 12.09 -26.14
N SER A 354 -9.09 13.29 -26.50
CA SER A 354 -9.12 13.72 -27.91
C SER A 354 -8.29 12.82 -28.83
N LEU A 355 -7.09 12.41 -28.40
CA LEU A 355 -6.24 11.52 -29.19
C LEU A 355 -6.86 10.13 -29.36
N ALA A 356 -7.55 9.62 -28.34
CA ALA A 356 -8.27 8.35 -28.43
C ALA A 356 -9.49 8.43 -29.34
N ASP A 357 -10.23 9.55 -29.30
CA ASP A 357 -11.36 9.81 -30.19
C ASP A 357 -10.92 9.93 -31.66
N GLU A 358 -9.72 10.47 -31.90
CA GLU A 358 -9.06 10.54 -33.21
C GLU A 358 -8.40 9.21 -33.64
N GLY A 359 -8.40 8.19 -32.78
CA GLY A 359 -7.78 6.88 -33.04
C GLY A 359 -6.25 6.90 -33.08
N ARG A 360 -5.63 7.95 -32.54
CA ARG A 360 -4.18 8.15 -32.50
C ARG A 360 -3.50 7.48 -31.31
N VAL A 361 -4.26 7.18 -30.25
CA VAL A 361 -3.81 6.40 -29.09
C VAL A 361 -4.91 5.45 -28.61
N GLU A 362 -4.54 4.32 -28.03
CA GLU A 362 -5.46 3.37 -27.40
C GLU A 362 -5.34 3.46 -25.87
N LYS A 363 -6.49 3.38 -25.18
CA LYS A 363 -6.57 3.45 -23.71
C LYS A 363 -6.93 2.08 -23.13
N LEU A 364 -5.95 1.40 -22.54
CA LEU A 364 -6.14 0.14 -21.83
C LEU A 364 -6.17 0.39 -20.33
N ARG A 365 -7.20 -0.13 -19.65
CA ARG A 365 -7.27 -0.03 -18.20
C ARG A 365 -6.38 -1.10 -17.56
N LEU A 366 -5.35 -0.69 -16.85
CA LEU A 366 -4.46 -1.57 -16.10
C LEU A 366 -4.72 -1.37 -14.60
N GLY A 367 -5.63 -2.17 -14.05
CA GLY A 367 -6.07 -2.02 -12.65
C GLY A 367 -6.78 -0.68 -12.41
N ARG A 368 -6.12 0.23 -11.67
CA ARG A 368 -6.63 1.56 -11.28
C ARG A 368 -6.10 2.71 -12.15
N GLU A 369 -5.14 2.43 -13.02
CA GLU A 369 -4.51 3.40 -13.90
C GLU A 369 -4.80 3.06 -15.37
N ASN A 370 -4.50 4.01 -16.26
CA ASN A 370 -4.64 3.80 -17.70
C ASN A 370 -3.27 3.67 -18.34
N LEU A 371 -3.07 2.60 -19.10
CA LEU A 371 -1.96 2.42 -20.02
C LEU A 371 -2.39 2.97 -21.38
N ILE A 372 -1.60 3.90 -21.92
CA ILE A 372 -1.80 4.51 -23.23
C ILE A 372 -0.83 3.84 -24.20
N SER A 373 -1.30 3.43 -25.38
CA SER A 373 -0.46 2.79 -26.40
C SER A 373 -0.72 3.34 -27.80
N LEU A 374 0.27 3.30 -28.69
CA LEU A 374 0.10 3.67 -30.09
C LEU A 374 -0.70 2.59 -30.87
N PRO A 375 -1.54 3.00 -31.84
CA PRO A 375 -2.32 2.08 -32.67
C PRO A 375 -1.39 1.27 -33.58
N GLY A 376 -1.51 -0.07 -33.54
CA GLY A 376 -0.74 -0.99 -34.38
C GLY A 376 0.34 -1.81 -33.65
N GLU A 377 0.70 -1.47 -32.41
CA GLU A 377 1.62 -2.29 -31.60
C GLU A 377 0.95 -3.50 -30.93
N ASN A 378 -0.39 -3.51 -30.92
CA ASN A 378 -1.22 -4.59 -30.41
C ASN A 378 -1.55 -5.68 -31.45
N GLY A 379 -0.81 -5.73 -32.58
CA GLY A 379 -1.16 -6.60 -33.71
C GLY A 379 0.01 -7.06 -34.58
N ASN A 380 0.97 -7.82 -34.04
CA ASN A 380 1.81 -8.68 -34.89
C ASN A 380 2.21 -9.98 -34.17
N GLY A 381 1.46 -11.05 -34.46
CA GLY A 381 1.63 -12.37 -33.84
C GLY A 381 0.80 -13.48 -34.49
N ASN A 382 0.82 -13.54 -35.83
CA ASN A 382 0.56 -14.73 -36.65
C ASN A 382 -0.89 -15.21 -36.86
N GLY A 383 -1.61 -14.49 -37.73
CA GLY A 383 -2.59 -15.12 -38.61
C GLY A 383 -1.87 -15.81 -39.77
N ASN A 384 -1.71 -17.14 -39.70
CA ASN A 384 -1.52 -17.94 -40.91
C ASN A 384 -2.86 -18.58 -41.26
N GLY A 385 -3.60 -17.90 -42.13
CA GLY A 385 -4.72 -18.50 -42.85
C GLY A 385 -4.18 -19.44 -43.92
N GLY A 386 -4.47 -20.73 -43.76
CA GLY A 386 -4.41 -21.72 -44.83
C GLY A 386 -5.79 -22.32 -44.98
N SER A 387 -6.52 -21.83 -45.97
CA SER A 387 -7.85 -22.24 -46.42
C SER A 387 -7.87 -23.67 -47.00
N ASP A 388 -9.04 -24.28 -46.87
CA ASP A 388 -9.70 -25.24 -47.79
C ASP A 388 -8.95 -26.53 -48.20
N ASP A 389 -9.53 -27.71 -47.92
CA ASP A 389 -10.44 -28.40 -48.87
C ASP A 389 -10.61 -29.90 -48.53
N THR A 390 -11.85 -30.37 -48.71
CA THR A 390 -12.28 -31.71 -49.18
C THR A 390 -12.10 -33.01 -48.35
N SER A 391 -13.27 -33.56 -47.96
CA SER A 391 -13.87 -34.85 -48.40
C SER A 391 -13.22 -36.22 -48.14
N GLY A 392 -14.09 -37.19 -47.79
CA GLY A 392 -13.95 -38.65 -48.02
C GLY A 392 -13.96 -39.45 -46.71
N ASP A 393 -15.08 -40.01 -46.27
CA ASP A 393 -15.68 -41.31 -46.66
C ASP A 393 -14.87 -42.55 -46.22
N ASP A 394 -15.64 -43.55 -45.76
CA ASP A 394 -15.35 -45.00 -45.73
C ASP A 394 -14.28 -45.49 -44.71
N ASP A 395 -14.43 -46.61 -44.02
CA ASP A 395 -15.49 -47.62 -43.91
C ASP A 395 -15.01 -48.64 -42.85
N THR A 396 -15.94 -49.42 -42.27
CA THR A 396 -15.74 -50.84 -41.85
C THR A 396 -14.71 -51.19 -40.74
N ASP A 397 -14.81 -52.23 -39.92
CA ASP A 397 -15.77 -53.31 -39.68
C ASP A 397 -15.34 -54.02 -38.38
N GLY A 398 -16.32 -54.55 -37.65
CA GLY A 398 -16.25 -55.87 -36.98
C GLY A 398 -15.25 -56.08 -35.83
N ASP A 399 -15.38 -57.10 -34.99
CA ASP A 399 -16.36 -58.17 -34.89
C ASP A 399 -16.14 -58.84 -33.52
N SER A 400 -17.26 -59.19 -32.87
CA SER A 400 -17.53 -60.38 -32.03
C SER A 400 -16.57 -60.89 -30.93
N SER A 401 -17.22 -61.10 -29.77
CA SER A 401 -17.20 -62.33 -28.95
C SER A 401 -15.88 -62.64 -28.20
N ASP A 402 -15.79 -63.41 -27.13
CA ASP A 402 -16.60 -64.46 -26.53
C ASP A 402 -16.00 -64.78 -25.14
N SER A 403 -16.69 -65.63 -24.38
CA SER A 403 -16.20 -66.48 -23.29
C SER A 403 -16.25 -65.89 -21.88
N GLY A 404 -17.30 -66.31 -21.16
CA GLY A 404 -17.23 -66.50 -19.71
C GLY A 404 -16.48 -67.79 -19.37
N ASP A 405 -16.11 -67.93 -18.10
CA ASP A 405 -16.17 -69.21 -17.38
C ASP A 405 -16.12 -68.94 -15.88
N ASP A 406 -16.82 -69.82 -15.17
CA ASP A 406 -17.06 -69.89 -13.75
C ASP A 406 -15.79 -70.21 -12.94
N THR A 407 -15.82 -69.96 -11.63
CA THR A 407 -15.57 -71.02 -10.64
C THR A 407 -15.89 -70.54 -9.21
N ASP A 408 -16.71 -71.36 -8.58
CA ASP A 408 -17.07 -71.41 -7.16
C ASP A 408 -15.86 -71.51 -6.20
N GLY A 409 -16.08 -71.19 -4.92
CA GLY A 409 -15.19 -71.67 -3.86
C GLY A 409 -15.31 -71.04 -2.48
N ASP A 410 -16.41 -71.35 -1.78
CA ASP A 410 -16.53 -71.72 -0.36
C ASP A 410 -15.90 -70.85 0.77
N GLY A 411 -16.73 -70.50 1.76
CA GLY A 411 -16.34 -69.85 3.02
C GLY A 411 -17.48 -69.14 3.74
#